data_AF-A0A2M9T8E0-F1
#
_entry.id   AF-A0A2M9T8E0-F1
#
_cell.length_a   1.000
_cell.length_b   1.000
_cell.length_c   1.000
_cell.angle_alpha   90.00
_cell.angle_beta   90.00
_cell.angle_gamma   90.00
#
_symmetry.space_group_name_H-M   'P 1'
#
loop_
_entity.id
_entity.type
_entity.pdbx_description
1 polymer ?
#
loop_
_entity_poly.entity_id
_entity_poly.type
_entity_poly.pdbx_seq_one_letter_code
_entity_poly.pdbx_strand_id
1 'polypeptide(L)' 'TLLAAAVTWLLSRGMLAPVKRLVAGTHRLAAGDFTTRVAVSSQDELGRLAHDFNQLATSLEKNEQMRRAFMADVSHELR' A
#
# COMPACT_ATOMS: atom_id res chain seq x y z
N THR A 1 -1.93 -17.49 33.98
CA THR A 1 -0.71 -17.14 33.23
C THR A 1 -0.71 -17.74 31.82
N LEU A 2 -0.94 -19.05 31.65
CA LEU A 2 -1.00 -19.70 30.32
C LEU A 2 -2.07 -19.09 29.38
N LEU A 3 -3.24 -18.73 29.91
CA LEU A 3 -4.32 -18.09 29.16
C LEU A 3 -3.92 -16.70 28.63
N ALA A 4 -3.26 -15.89 29.47
CA ALA A 4 -2.73 -14.59 29.05
C ALA A 4 -1.63 -14.76 27.98
N ALA A 5 -0.73 -15.73 28.14
CA ALA A 5 0.30 -16.03 27.15
C ALA A 5 -0.29 -16.49 25.79
N ALA A 6 -1.33 -17.33 25.82
CA ALA A 6 -2.02 -17.78 24.61
C ALA A 6 -2.71 -16.62 23.88
N VAL A 7 -3.38 -15.72 24.61
CA VAL A 7 -4.02 -14.51 24.06
C VAL A 7 -2.99 -13.56 23.47
N THR A 8 -1.89 -13.28 24.17
CA THR A 8 -0.79 -12.45 23.65
C THR A 8 -0.21 -13.04 22.37
N TRP A 9 0.02 -14.36 22.33
CA TRP A 9 0.54 -15.02 21.14
C TRP A 9 -0.42 -14.93 19.93
N LEU A 10 -1.72 -15.08 20.17
CA LEU A 10 -2.77 -14.94 19.15
C LEU A 10 -2.85 -13.52 18.60
N LEU A 11 -2.83 -12.51 19.48
CA LEU A 11 -2.83 -11.10 19.12
C LEU A 11 -1.57 -10.71 18.34
N SER A 12 -0.40 -11.15 18.81
CA SER A 12 0.87 -10.93 18.10
C SER A 12 0.84 -11.50 16.68
N ARG A 13 0.27 -12.71 16.49
CA ARG A 13 0.14 -13.30 15.15
C ARG A 13 -0.92 -12.60 14.29
N GLY A 14 -2.04 -12.20 14.87
CA GLY A 14 -3.14 -11.50 14.18
C GLY A 14 -2.73 -10.15 13.63
N MET A 15 -1.92 -9.37 14.36
CA MET A 15 -1.46 -8.05 13.93
C MET A 15 -0.22 -8.09 13.02
N LEU A 16 0.63 -9.13 13.11
CA LEU A 16 1.83 -9.22 12.28
C LEU A 16 1.52 -9.38 10.79
N ALA A 17 0.45 -10.09 10.46
CA ALA A 17 0.07 -10.34 9.07
C ALA A 17 -0.27 -9.05 8.29
N PRO A 18 -1.20 -8.18 8.76
CA PRO A 18 -1.49 -6.92 8.07
C PRO A 18 -0.28 -5.98 8.02
N VAL A 19 0.54 -5.93 9.08
CA VAL A 19 1.77 -5.11 9.09
C VAL A 19 2.75 -5.58 8.01
N LYS A 20 3.01 -6.90 7.90
CA LYS A 20 3.89 -7.44 6.85
C LYS A 20 3.39 -7.13 5.44
N ARG A 21 2.06 -7.17 5.22
CA ARG A 21 1.46 -6.81 3.93
C ARG A 21 1.67 -5.33 3.60
N LEU A 22 1.49 -4.44 4.58
CA LEU A 22 1.78 -3.01 4.41
C LEU A 22 3.25 -2.77 4.07
N VAL A 23 4.18 -3.38 4.81
CA VAL A 23 5.62 -3.26 4.55
C VAL A 23 5.97 -3.72 3.12
N ALA A 24 5.48 -4.90 2.72
CA ALA A 24 5.70 -5.40 1.37
C ALA A 24 5.07 -4.50 0.30
N GLY A 25 3.87 -3.97 0.56
CA GLY A 25 3.20 -3.00 -0.30
C GLY A 25 4.01 -1.72 -0.48
N THR A 26 4.53 -1.17 0.62
CA THR A 26 5.39 0.03 0.60
C THR A 26 6.67 -0.19 -0.17
N HIS A 27 7.32 -1.35 -0.04
CA HIS A 27 8.50 -1.67 -0.85
C HIS A 27 8.19 -1.72 -2.35
N ARG A 28 7.07 -2.32 -2.76
CA ARG A 28 6.64 -2.32 -4.16
C ARG A 28 6.30 -0.92 -4.66
N LEU A 29 5.61 -0.13 -3.84
CA LEU A 29 5.28 1.25 -4.16
C LEU A 29 6.53 2.11 -4.36
N ALA A 30 7.52 1.97 -3.47
CA ALA A 30 8.81 2.64 -3.58
C ALA A 30 9.63 2.19 -4.80
N ALA A 31 9.44 0.96 -5.26
CA ALA A 31 10.03 0.45 -6.51
C ALA A 31 9.33 0.96 -7.79
N GLY A 32 8.29 1.80 -7.66
CA GLY A 32 7.56 2.38 -8.78
C GLY A 32 6.32 1.60 -9.21
N ASP A 33 5.97 0.52 -8.51
CA ASP A 33 4.75 -0.24 -8.80
C ASP A 33 3.54 0.37 -8.08
N PHE A 34 3.02 1.45 -8.67
CA PHE A 34 1.86 2.19 -8.16
C PHE A 34 0.52 1.45 -8.34
N THR A 35 0.50 0.30 -9.00
CA THR A 35 -0.70 -0.56 -9.12
C THR A 35 -0.93 -1.40 -7.87
N THR A 36 0.07 -1.48 -6.98
CA THR A 36 0.00 -2.26 -5.74
C THR A 36 -1.14 -1.77 -4.84
N ARG A 37 -1.89 -2.72 -4.27
CA ARG A 37 -2.94 -2.47 -3.28
C ARG A 37 -2.79 -3.41 -2.10
N VAL A 38 -3.18 -2.95 -0.91
CA VAL A 38 -3.20 -3.73 0.32
C VAL A 38 -4.66 -3.95 0.75
N ALA A 39 -5.01 -5.19 1.12
CA ALA A 39 -6.35 -5.53 1.59
C ALA A 39 -6.66 -4.84 2.93
N VAL A 40 -7.80 -4.15 3.00
CA VAL A 40 -8.32 -3.55 4.23
C VAL A 40 -9.11 -4.62 4.99
N SER A 41 -8.48 -5.28 5.94
CA SER A 41 -9.07 -6.41 6.70
C SER A 41 -9.34 -6.10 8.17
N SER A 42 -9.13 -4.86 8.61
CA SER A 42 -9.37 -4.41 9.98
C SER A 42 -10.15 -3.10 10.00
N GLN A 43 -10.85 -2.83 11.11
CA GLN A 43 -11.56 -1.57 11.35
C GLN A 43 -10.79 -0.65 12.33
N ASP A 44 -9.59 -1.05 12.72
CA ASP A 44 -8.68 -0.32 13.60
C ASP A 44 -7.77 0.65 12.82
N GLU A 45 -6.73 1.16 13.50
CA GLU A 45 -5.71 2.04 12.94
C GLU A 45 -4.95 1.39 11.77
N LEU A 46 -4.75 0.07 11.77
CA LEU A 46 -4.11 -0.63 10.65
C LEU A 46 -5.03 -0.72 9.44
N GLY A 47 -6.33 -0.88 9.68
CA GLY A 47 -7.36 -0.77 8.65
C GLY A 47 -7.34 0.60 7.98
N ARG A 48 -7.30 1.67 8.78
CA ARG A 48 -7.18 3.05 8.29
C ARG A 48 -5.89 3.27 7.51
N LEU A 49 -4.76 2.80 8.03
CA LEU A 49 -3.47 2.90 7.35
C LEU A 49 -3.44 2.15 6.01
N ALA A 50 -4.11 1.00 5.91
CA ALA A 50 -4.26 0.29 4.64
C ALA A 50 -5.12 1.08 3.63
N HIS A 51 -6.14 1.80 4.10
CA HIS A 51 -6.91 2.70 3.26
C HIS A 51 -6.05 3.86 2.74
N ASP A 52 -5.34 4.54 3.65
CA ASP A 52 -4.47 5.67 3.32
C ASP A 52 -3.35 5.25 2.35
N PHE A 53 -2.77 4.06 2.54
CA PHE A 53 -1.82 3.46 1.62
C PHE A 53 -2.39 3.33 0.20
N ASN A 54 -3.61 2.78 0.07
CA ASN A 54 -4.25 2.59 -1.24
C ASN A 54 -4.59 3.93 -1.92
N GLN A 55 -4.97 4.94 -1.14
CA GLN A 55 -5.19 6.30 -1.65
C GLN A 55 -3.88 6.91 -2.18
N LEU A 56 -2.78 6.77 -1.43
CA LEU A 56 -1.47 7.23 -1.86
C LEU A 56 -1.03 6.54 -3.16
N ALA A 57 -1.18 5.20 -3.23
CA ALA A 57 -0.86 4.43 -4.43
C ALA A 57 -1.65 4.91 -5.65
N THR A 58 -2.95 5.18 -5.47
CA THR A 58 -3.82 5.71 -6.53
C THR A 58 -3.38 7.10 -7.00
N SER A 59 -2.98 7.98 -6.08
CA SER A 59 -2.51 9.33 -6.42
C SER A 59 -1.19 9.30 -7.21
N LEU A 60 -0.25 8.43 -6.80
CA LEU A 60 1.01 8.24 -7.50
C LEU A 60 0.81 7.64 -8.90
N GLU A 61 -0.08 6.65 -9.03
CA GLU A 61 -0.44 6.05 -10.31
C GLU A 61 -0.99 7.09 -11.29
N LYS A 62 -1.89 7.97 -10.83
CA LYS A 62 -2.42 9.07 -11.65
C LYS A 62 -1.33 10.07 -12.06
N ASN A 63 -0.44 10.42 -11.13
CA ASN A 63 0.65 11.34 -11.43
C ASN A 63 1.59 10.77 -12.51
N GLU A 64 1.91 9.48 -12.41
CA GLU A 64 2.73 8.79 -13.42
C GLU A 64 2.05 8.73 -14.79
N GLN A 65 0.75 8.47 -14.84
CA GLN A 65 -0.01 8.48 -16.09
C GLN A 65 0.00 9.86 -16.75
N MET A 66 -0.22 10.93 -15.98
CA MET A 66 -0.15 12.31 -16.51
C MET A 66 1.24 12.65 -17.03
N ARG A 67 2.30 12.26 -16.29
CA ARG A 67 3.68 12.46 -16.72
C ARG A 67 3.96 11.77 -18.06
N ARG A 68 3.50 10.53 -18.22
CA ARG A 68 3.67 9.76 -19.47
C ARG A 68 2.91 10.36 -20.64
N ALA A 69 1.66 10.78 -20.43
CA ALA A 69 0.86 11.44 -21.45
C ALA A 69 1.56 12.72 -21.96
N PHE A 70 2.01 13.58 -21.03
CA PHE A 70 2.75 14.80 -21.39
C PHE A 70 4.02 14.51 -22.20
N MET A 71 4.82 13.52 -21.82
CA MET A 71 6.01 13.15 -22.58
C MET A 71 5.68 12.64 -23.98
N ALA A 72 4.56 11.92 -24.14
CA ALA A 72 4.09 11.44 -25.44
C ALA A 72 3.63 12.59 -26.34
N ASP A 73 2.90 13.56 -25.80
CA ASP A 73 2.41 14.73 -26.51
C ASP A 73 3.57 15.61 -27.01
N VAL A 74 4.55 15.90 -26.14
CA VAL A 74 5.75 16.67 -26.53
C VAL A 74 6.56 15.95 -27.61
N SER A 75 6.66 14.61 -27.52
CA SER A 75 7.37 13.82 -28.55
C SER A 75 6.65 13.83 -29.90
N HIS A 76 5.32 13.99 -29.91
CA HIS A 76 4.54 14.12 -31.14
C HIS A 76 4.73 15.47 -31.81
N GLU A 77 4.81 16.57 -31.04
CA GLU A 77 4.98 17.91 -31.60
C GLU A 77 6.38 18.19 -32.15
N LEU A 78 7.41 17.55 -31.59
CA LEU A 78 8.81 17.74 -32.01
C LEU A 78 9.21 16.91 -33.24
N ARG A 79 8.35 16.00 -33.70
CA ARG A 79 8.58 15.12 -34.84
C ARG A 79 7.88 15.64 -36.08
#